data_AF-A0A371PV90-F1
#
_entry.id   AF-A0A371PV90-F1
#
_cell.length_a   1.000
_cell.length_b   1.000
_cell.length_c   1.000
_cell.angle_alpha   90.00
_cell.angle_beta   90.00
_cell.angle_gamma   90.00
#
_symmetry.space_group_name_H-M   'P 1'
#
loop_
_entity.id
_entity.type
_entity.pdbx_description
1 polymer ?
#
loop_
_entity_poly.entity_id
_entity_poly.type
_entity_poly.pdbx_seq_one_letter_code
_entity_poly.pdbx_strand_id
1 'polypeptide(L)'
;EIGRLAEARDAARRRAADAQEEYEQLKAEVDGLDADDEETEGRHDAARRELTEAEAALTAAREALTTAERRRAATAARHDALALGLRRKDGTGALLAAADHLGGLLGPAAELLTVTPGFEIPVAAALGAAADAVAVTDPATAADAIRLLRKQDAGRAAMVLGGSGSGGGSGSPSGTGRVPGPARPVEAQATAGGV
;
A
#
# COMPACT_ATOMS: atom_id res chain seq x y z
N GLU A 1 62.16 79.40 30.44
CA GLU A 1 61.27 79.09 29.32
C GLU A 1 61.40 77.67 28.78
N ILE A 2 62.58 77.22 28.36
CA ILE A 2 62.79 75.90 27.75
C ILE A 2 62.31 74.73 28.64
N GLY A 3 62.54 74.79 29.96
CA GLY A 3 62.05 73.77 30.91
C GLY A 3 60.54 73.64 30.93
N ARG A 4 59.80 74.76 31.02
CA ARG A 4 58.32 74.78 30.97
C ARG A 4 57.78 74.19 29.67
N LEU A 5 58.43 74.47 28.53
CA LEU A 5 58.02 73.92 27.24
C LEU A 5 58.30 72.41 27.13
N ALA A 6 59.40 71.93 27.69
CA ALA A 6 59.72 70.50 27.74
C ALA A 6 58.71 69.72 28.60
N GLU A 7 58.37 70.26 29.78
CA GLU A 7 57.35 69.69 30.67
C GLU A 7 55.97 69.62 30.00
N ALA A 8 55.55 70.70 29.33
CA ALA A 8 54.28 70.75 28.60
C ALA A 8 54.24 69.74 27.44
N ARG A 9 55.33 69.60 26.69
CA ARG A 9 55.48 68.59 25.62
C ARG A 9 55.37 67.17 26.19
N ASP A 10 56.07 66.89 27.27
CA ASP A 10 56.09 65.54 27.85
C ASP A 10 54.74 65.19 28.48
N ALA A 11 54.04 66.17 29.08
CA ALA A 11 52.66 66.00 29.53
C ALA A 11 51.67 65.80 28.37
N ALA A 12 51.86 66.48 27.24
CA ALA A 12 51.05 66.26 26.03
C ALA A 12 51.32 64.87 25.42
N ARG A 13 52.57 64.41 25.41
CA ARG A 13 52.94 63.07 24.94
C ARG A 13 52.37 61.97 25.81
N ARG A 14 52.40 62.12 27.15
CA ARG A 14 51.75 61.17 28.06
C ARG A 14 50.25 61.08 27.80
N ARG A 15 49.55 62.22 27.75
CA ARG A 15 48.11 62.24 27.41
C ARG A 15 47.79 61.61 26.06
N ALA A 16 48.65 61.81 25.06
CA ALA A 16 48.48 61.19 23.75
C ALA A 16 48.68 59.68 23.78
N ALA A 17 49.65 59.19 24.57
CA ALA A 17 49.87 57.76 24.78
C ALA A 17 48.69 57.12 25.53
N ASP A 18 48.24 57.75 26.62
CA ASP A 18 47.10 57.27 27.42
C ASP A 18 45.83 57.17 26.55
N ALA A 19 45.54 58.21 25.74
CA ALA A 19 44.39 58.22 24.84
C ALA A 19 44.50 57.18 23.70
N GLN A 20 45.72 56.90 23.21
CA GLN A 20 45.95 55.87 22.20
C GLN A 20 45.70 54.48 22.79
N GLU A 21 46.14 54.23 24.03
CA GLU A 21 45.91 52.97 24.72
C GLU A 21 44.42 52.74 24.99
N GLU A 22 43.70 53.76 25.46
CA GLU A 22 42.23 53.72 25.61
C GLU A 22 41.52 53.42 24.29
N TYR A 23 41.95 54.05 23.18
CA TYR A 23 41.40 53.79 21.86
C TYR A 23 41.64 52.35 21.40
N GLU A 24 42.85 51.82 21.60
CA GLU A 24 43.19 50.45 21.22
C GLU A 24 42.39 49.42 22.03
N GLN A 25 42.18 49.67 23.32
CA GLN A 25 41.32 48.84 24.17
C GLN A 25 39.87 48.86 23.68
N LEU A 26 39.30 50.04 23.45
CA LEU A 26 37.91 50.16 22.98
C LEU A 26 37.73 49.54 21.59
N LYS A 27 38.73 49.71 20.71
CA LYS A 27 38.71 49.08 19.39
C LYS A 27 38.70 47.56 19.50
N ALA A 28 39.55 46.98 20.37
CA ALA A 28 39.57 45.53 20.58
C ALA A 28 38.25 45.00 21.18
N GLU A 29 37.59 45.78 22.04
CA GLU A 29 36.26 45.44 22.57
C GLU A 29 35.19 45.45 21.47
N VAL A 30 35.16 46.49 20.62
CA VAL A 30 34.22 46.57 19.49
C VAL A 30 34.46 45.45 18.49
N ASP A 31 35.71 45.20 18.11
CA ASP A 31 36.07 44.11 17.19
C ASP A 31 35.64 42.74 17.77
N GLY A 32 35.66 42.58 19.10
CA GLY A 32 35.17 41.39 19.80
C GLY A 32 33.64 41.26 19.76
N LEU A 33 32.91 42.36 19.99
CA LEU A 33 31.45 42.38 19.92
C LEU A 33 30.95 42.09 18.49
N ASP A 34 31.59 42.67 17.48
CA ASP A 34 31.25 42.43 16.07
C ASP A 34 31.41 40.94 15.72
N ALA A 35 32.46 40.29 16.21
CA ALA A 35 32.67 38.85 16.00
C ALA A 35 31.61 37.97 16.72
N ASP A 36 31.21 38.34 17.93
CA ASP A 36 30.16 37.65 18.68
C ASP A 36 28.77 37.81 18.02
N ASP A 37 28.49 38.98 17.45
CA ASP A 37 27.28 39.27 16.70
C ASP A 37 27.22 38.44 15.41
N GLU A 38 28.31 38.39 14.62
CA GLU A 38 28.41 37.56 13.41
C GLU A 38 28.18 36.07 13.72
N GLU A 39 28.77 35.56 14.80
CA GLU A 39 28.56 34.17 15.21
C GLU A 39 27.09 33.93 15.61
N THR A 40 26.49 34.86 16.35
CA THR A 40 25.11 34.76 16.81
C THR A 40 24.12 34.81 15.65
N GLU A 41 24.33 35.70 14.67
CA GLU A 41 23.56 35.75 13.43
C GLU A 41 23.68 34.44 12.64
N GLY A 42 24.89 33.89 12.54
CA GLY A 42 25.14 32.60 11.89
C GLY A 42 24.37 31.44 12.52
N ARG A 43 24.36 31.34 13.86
CA ARG A 43 23.58 30.33 14.59
C ARG A 43 22.08 30.53 14.40
N HIS A 44 21.60 31.77 14.43
CA HIS A 44 20.19 32.09 14.24
C HIS A 44 19.70 31.72 12.83
N ASP A 45 20.49 32.03 11.81
CA ASP A 45 20.19 31.67 10.43
C ASP A 45 20.18 30.16 10.20
N ALA A 46 21.11 29.42 10.81
CA ALA A 46 21.09 27.96 10.79
C ALA A 46 19.81 27.42 11.44
N ALA A 47 19.45 27.90 12.64
CA ALA A 47 18.23 27.48 13.33
C ALA A 47 16.96 27.79 12.54
N ARG A 48 16.90 28.94 11.82
CA ARG A 48 15.76 29.28 10.95
C ARG A 48 15.63 28.35 9.76
N ARG A 49 16.74 27.92 9.15
CA ARG A 49 16.74 26.94 8.07
C ARG A 49 16.23 25.59 8.58
N GLU A 50 16.77 25.11 9.70
CA GLU A 50 16.33 23.86 10.33
C GLU A 50 14.84 23.88 10.69
N LEU A 51 14.34 24.99 11.24
CA LEU A 51 12.91 25.16 11.54
C LEU A 51 12.06 25.07 10.27
N THR A 52 12.47 25.76 9.20
CA THR A 52 11.73 25.76 7.93
C THR A 52 11.68 24.36 7.32
N GLU A 53 12.79 23.61 7.37
CA GLU A 53 12.86 22.23 6.92
C GLU A 53 11.96 21.30 7.77
N ALA A 54 11.97 21.46 9.09
CA ALA A 54 11.14 20.68 10.00
C ALA A 54 9.63 20.96 9.78
N GLU A 55 9.25 22.21 9.56
CA GLU A 55 7.86 22.60 9.26
C GLU A 55 7.38 22.04 7.91
N ALA A 56 8.25 22.04 6.90
CA ALA A 56 7.95 21.43 5.60
C ALA A 56 7.78 19.91 5.74
N ALA A 57 8.67 19.24 6.47
CA ALA A 57 8.58 17.80 6.74
C ALA A 57 7.31 17.43 7.53
N LEU A 58 6.94 18.23 8.53
CA LEU A 58 5.71 18.06 9.30
C LEU A 58 4.46 18.18 8.42
N THR A 59 4.44 19.17 7.53
CA THR A 59 3.33 19.38 6.59
C THR A 59 3.19 18.19 5.66
N ALA A 60 4.29 17.73 5.04
CA ALA A 60 4.31 16.55 4.18
C ALA A 60 3.83 15.28 4.92
N ALA A 61 4.26 15.08 6.18
CA ALA A 61 3.83 13.95 7.00
C ALA A 61 2.32 13.98 7.28
N ARG A 62 1.73 15.16 7.55
CA ARG A 62 0.28 15.33 7.77
C ARG A 62 -0.54 15.02 6.52
N GLU A 63 -0.07 15.44 5.35
CA GLU A 63 -0.71 15.12 4.07
C GLU A 63 -0.65 13.62 3.76
N ALA A 64 0.50 12.99 4.00
CA ALA A 64 0.68 11.56 3.85
C ALA A 64 -0.25 10.76 4.78
N LEU A 65 -0.38 11.17 6.04
CA LEU A 65 -1.30 10.58 7.01
C LEU A 65 -2.75 10.68 6.52
N THR A 66 -3.19 11.86 6.11
CA THR A 66 -4.55 12.09 5.60
C THR A 66 -4.85 11.20 4.39
N THR A 67 -3.89 11.06 3.48
CA THR A 67 -4.01 10.19 2.32
C THR A 67 -4.11 8.72 2.71
N ALA A 68 -3.27 8.27 3.65
CA ALA A 68 -3.31 6.91 4.18
C ALA A 68 -4.62 6.58 4.89
N GLU A 69 -5.15 7.50 5.69
CA GLU A 69 -6.44 7.34 6.37
C GLU A 69 -7.61 7.25 5.38
N ARG A 70 -7.63 8.10 4.35
CA ARG A 70 -8.64 8.02 3.28
C ARG A 70 -8.57 6.68 2.53
N ARG A 71 -7.37 6.20 2.21
CA ARG A 71 -7.18 4.88 1.59
C ARG A 71 -7.66 3.76 2.49
N ARG A 72 -7.32 3.81 3.78
CA ARG A 72 -7.79 2.85 4.79
C ARG A 72 -9.30 2.83 4.88
N ALA A 73 -9.95 3.99 4.96
CA ALA A 73 -11.40 4.10 5.02
C ALA A 73 -12.07 3.55 3.75
N ALA A 74 -11.54 3.86 2.57
CA ALA A 74 -12.05 3.32 1.31
C ALA A 74 -11.92 1.79 1.24
N THR A 75 -10.79 1.23 1.64
CA THR A 75 -10.58 -0.22 1.69
C THR A 75 -11.47 -0.89 2.72
N ALA A 76 -11.63 -0.28 3.91
CA ALA A 76 -12.54 -0.78 4.94
C ALA A 76 -14.00 -0.79 4.47
N ALA A 77 -14.46 0.29 3.84
CA ALA A 77 -15.81 0.36 3.28
C ALA A 77 -16.04 -0.70 2.18
N ARG A 78 -15.04 -0.94 1.32
CA ARG A 78 -15.11 -2.03 0.33
C ARG A 78 -15.14 -3.39 1.00
N HIS A 79 -14.29 -3.62 1.99
CA HIS A 79 -14.29 -4.84 2.78
C HIS A 79 -15.66 -5.08 3.41
N ASP A 80 -16.25 -4.09 4.05
CA ASP A 80 -17.55 -4.23 4.71
C ASP A 80 -18.69 -4.45 3.71
N ALA A 81 -18.65 -3.79 2.56
CA ALA A 81 -19.60 -4.01 1.46
C ALA A 81 -19.47 -5.44 0.89
N LEU A 82 -18.24 -5.92 0.66
CA LEU A 82 -17.99 -7.29 0.19
C LEU A 82 -18.36 -8.32 1.25
N ALA A 83 -18.03 -8.08 2.52
CA ALA A 83 -18.37 -8.93 3.64
C ALA A 83 -19.89 -9.03 3.81
N LEU A 84 -20.63 -7.93 3.63
CA LEU A 84 -22.10 -7.95 3.62
C LEU A 84 -22.66 -8.73 2.41
N GLY A 85 -22.02 -8.59 1.25
CA GLY A 85 -22.36 -9.35 0.04
C GLY A 85 -22.13 -10.86 0.18
N LEU A 86 -21.01 -11.25 0.76
CA LEU A 86 -20.63 -12.64 1.05
C LEU A 86 -21.42 -13.22 2.23
N ARG A 87 -21.79 -12.40 3.23
CA ARG A 87 -22.69 -12.79 4.31
C ARG A 87 -24.07 -13.17 3.84
N ARG A 88 -24.46 -12.85 2.60
CA ARG A 88 -25.62 -13.47 1.97
C ARG A 88 -25.26 -14.89 1.54
N LYS A 89 -25.02 -15.74 2.55
CA LYS A 89 -25.31 -17.15 2.54
C LYS A 89 -24.48 -17.92 1.52
N ASP A 90 -23.15 -17.88 1.70
CA ASP A 90 -22.21 -18.78 1.04
C ASP A 90 -22.43 -20.21 1.54
N GLY A 91 -23.26 -20.95 0.80
CA GLY A 91 -23.53 -22.34 1.08
C GLY A 91 -22.33 -23.23 0.80
N THR A 92 -21.35 -22.80 0.00
CA THR A 92 -20.17 -23.60 -0.33
C THR A 92 -19.33 -23.83 0.92
N GLY A 93 -19.03 -22.78 1.70
CA GLY A 93 -18.32 -22.91 2.97
C GLY A 93 -19.06 -23.78 4.00
N ALA A 94 -20.39 -23.66 4.08
CA ALA A 94 -21.20 -24.49 4.98
C ALA A 94 -21.20 -25.98 4.58
N LEU A 95 -21.21 -26.28 3.27
CA LEU A 95 -21.10 -27.65 2.78
C LEU A 95 -19.71 -28.24 3.05
N LEU A 96 -18.64 -27.47 2.85
CA LEU A 96 -17.27 -27.91 3.16
C LEU A 96 -17.07 -28.15 4.66
N ALA A 97 -17.61 -27.28 5.53
CA ALA A 97 -17.58 -27.49 6.98
C ALA A 97 -18.38 -28.73 7.43
N ALA A 98 -19.34 -29.17 6.61
CA ALA A 98 -20.13 -30.37 6.85
C ALA A 98 -19.66 -31.59 6.05
N ALA A 99 -18.48 -31.52 5.40
CA ALA A 99 -17.95 -32.59 4.56
C ALA A 99 -17.82 -33.93 5.33
N ASP A 100 -17.48 -33.88 6.62
CA ASP A 100 -17.38 -35.07 7.48
C ASP A 100 -18.74 -35.76 7.72
N HIS A 101 -19.85 -35.05 7.52
CA HIS A 101 -21.22 -35.53 7.76
C HIS A 101 -21.98 -35.87 6.46
N LEU A 102 -21.51 -35.33 5.32
CA LEU A 102 -22.07 -35.55 3.99
C LEU A 102 -21.15 -36.50 3.21
N GLY A 103 -21.42 -37.80 3.31
CA GLY A 103 -20.73 -38.79 2.47
C GLY A 103 -20.96 -38.49 0.99
N GLY A 104 -19.89 -38.39 0.20
CA GLY A 104 -19.95 -38.10 -1.24
C GLY A 104 -19.58 -36.67 -1.64
N LEU A 105 -19.19 -35.80 -0.70
CA LEU A 105 -18.57 -34.52 -1.02
C LEU A 105 -17.11 -34.75 -1.46
N LEU A 106 -16.75 -34.33 -2.68
CA LEU A 106 -15.39 -34.49 -3.22
C LEU A 106 -14.49 -33.28 -2.94
N GLY A 107 -15.07 -32.17 -2.48
CA GLY A 107 -14.37 -30.92 -2.21
C GLY A 107 -14.57 -29.86 -3.31
N PRO A 108 -13.82 -28.75 -3.26
CA PRO A 108 -13.90 -27.69 -4.27
C PRO A 108 -13.51 -28.20 -5.66
N ALA A 109 -14.26 -27.85 -6.70
CA ALA A 109 -13.97 -28.27 -8.07
C ALA A 109 -12.59 -27.78 -8.55
N ALA A 110 -12.15 -26.60 -8.09
CA ALA A 110 -10.83 -26.05 -8.37
C ALA A 110 -9.68 -26.94 -7.86
N GLU A 111 -9.86 -27.66 -6.74
CA GLU A 111 -8.84 -28.59 -6.21
C GLU A 111 -8.72 -29.86 -7.04
N LEU A 112 -9.76 -30.20 -7.81
CA LEU A 112 -9.79 -31.36 -8.71
C LEU A 112 -9.26 -31.05 -10.11
N LEU A 113 -8.88 -29.79 -10.38
CA LEU A 113 -8.42 -29.34 -11.68
C LEU A 113 -6.93 -28.99 -11.64
N THR A 114 -6.17 -29.52 -12.60
CA THR A 114 -4.81 -29.07 -12.87
C THR A 114 -4.80 -28.28 -14.17
N VAL A 115 -4.43 -27.00 -14.09
CA VAL A 115 -4.38 -26.09 -15.25
C VAL A 115 -2.93 -25.85 -15.64
N THR A 116 -2.65 -25.82 -16.94
CA THR A 116 -1.33 -25.45 -17.47
C THR A 116 -1.00 -24.00 -17.10
N PRO A 117 0.21 -23.71 -16.59
CA PRO A 117 0.60 -22.35 -16.24
C PRO A 117 0.43 -21.35 -17.39
N GLY A 118 -0.14 -20.18 -17.10
CA GLY A 118 -0.44 -19.13 -18.07
C GLY A 118 -1.84 -19.20 -18.69
N PHE A 119 -2.65 -20.22 -18.35
CA PHE A 119 -4.03 -20.37 -18.81
C PHE A 119 -5.08 -20.29 -17.69
N GLU A 120 -4.68 -19.91 -16.48
CA GLU A 120 -5.54 -19.89 -15.29
C GLU A 120 -6.73 -18.92 -15.47
N ILE A 121 -6.46 -17.70 -15.92
CA ILE A 121 -7.49 -16.66 -16.14
C ILE A 121 -8.52 -17.09 -17.20
N PRO A 122 -8.12 -17.49 -18.43
CA PRO A 122 -9.10 -17.89 -19.44
C PRO A 122 -9.88 -19.16 -19.06
N VAL A 123 -9.26 -20.12 -18.35
CA VAL A 123 -9.96 -21.33 -17.88
C VAL A 123 -10.97 -20.99 -16.80
N ALA A 124 -10.62 -20.15 -15.83
CA ALA A 124 -11.56 -19.67 -14.81
C ALA A 124 -12.74 -18.91 -15.45
N ALA A 125 -12.48 -18.05 -16.44
CA ALA A 125 -13.51 -17.32 -17.16
C ALA A 125 -14.45 -18.26 -17.95
N ALA A 126 -13.93 -19.34 -18.52
CA ALA A 126 -14.71 -20.33 -19.25
C ALA A 126 -15.59 -21.20 -18.33
N LEU A 127 -15.08 -21.54 -17.14
CA LEU A 127 -15.82 -22.33 -16.14
C LEU A 127 -16.87 -21.50 -15.38
N GLY A 128 -16.62 -20.20 -15.22
CA GLY A 128 -17.55 -19.29 -14.55
C GLY A 128 -17.91 -19.78 -13.15
N ALA A 129 -19.21 -19.84 -12.84
CA ALA A 129 -19.70 -20.29 -11.53
C ALA A 129 -19.37 -21.76 -11.19
N ALA A 130 -18.93 -22.56 -12.16
CA ALA A 130 -18.49 -23.93 -11.92
C ALA A 130 -17.06 -24.00 -11.35
N ALA A 131 -16.25 -22.95 -11.51
CA ALA A 131 -14.90 -22.90 -10.95
C ALA A 131 -14.93 -22.92 -9.41
N ASP A 132 -15.92 -22.25 -8.81
CA ASP A 132 -16.11 -22.14 -7.36
C ASP A 132 -17.14 -23.17 -6.81
N ALA A 133 -17.55 -24.15 -7.62
CA ALA A 133 -18.54 -25.13 -7.23
C ALA A 133 -17.95 -26.26 -6.36
N VAL A 134 -18.80 -26.92 -5.57
CA VAL A 134 -18.45 -28.12 -4.81
C VAL A 134 -18.73 -29.35 -5.66
N ALA A 135 -17.74 -30.22 -5.83
CA ALA A 135 -17.91 -31.49 -6.52
C ALA A 135 -18.58 -32.51 -5.58
N VAL A 136 -19.59 -33.22 -6.09
CA VAL A 136 -20.35 -34.24 -5.37
C VAL A 136 -20.43 -35.52 -6.20
N THR A 137 -20.43 -36.68 -5.56
CA THR A 137 -20.35 -38.00 -6.24
C THR A 137 -21.59 -38.36 -7.04
N ASP A 138 -22.78 -37.96 -6.59
CA ASP A 138 -24.05 -38.43 -7.14
C ASP A 138 -25.23 -37.47 -6.80
N PRO A 139 -26.38 -37.61 -7.49
CA PRO A 139 -27.56 -36.78 -7.25
C PRO A 139 -28.17 -36.90 -5.85
N ALA A 140 -28.03 -38.05 -5.16
CA ALA A 140 -28.59 -38.23 -3.83
C ALA A 140 -27.79 -37.41 -2.81
N THR A 141 -26.47 -37.44 -2.90
CA THR A 141 -25.57 -36.59 -2.12
C THR A 141 -25.86 -35.10 -2.34
N ALA A 142 -26.08 -34.69 -3.60
CA ALA A 142 -26.47 -33.31 -3.91
C ALA A 142 -27.81 -32.92 -3.25
N ALA A 143 -28.78 -33.83 -3.23
CA ALA A 143 -30.07 -33.58 -2.58
C ALA A 143 -29.93 -33.44 -1.06
N ASP A 144 -29.06 -34.24 -0.42
CA ASP A 144 -28.77 -34.14 1.01
C ASP A 144 -28.04 -32.85 1.37
N ALA A 145 -27.08 -32.42 0.55
CA ALA A 145 -26.43 -31.12 0.66
C ALA A 145 -27.45 -29.96 0.60
N ILE A 146 -28.39 -29.99 -0.35
CA ILE A 146 -29.46 -28.97 -0.44
C ILE A 146 -30.36 -28.99 0.80
N ARG A 147 -30.73 -30.17 1.31
CA ARG A 147 -31.53 -30.30 2.54
C ARG A 147 -30.78 -29.72 3.74
N LEU A 148 -29.48 -29.94 3.85
CA LEU A 148 -28.66 -29.37 4.91
C LEU A 148 -28.65 -27.85 4.85
N LEU A 149 -28.36 -27.28 3.67
CA LEU A 149 -28.37 -25.83 3.46
C LEU A 149 -29.71 -25.19 3.79
N ARG A 150 -30.82 -25.88 3.47
CA ARG A 150 -32.17 -25.43 3.84
C ARG A 150 -32.43 -25.50 5.34
N LYS A 151 -32.02 -26.58 6.02
CA LYS A 151 -32.21 -26.76 7.47
C LYS A 151 -31.43 -25.73 8.28
N GLN A 152 -30.21 -25.45 7.86
CA GLN A 152 -29.31 -24.51 8.55
C GLN A 152 -29.47 -23.07 8.07
N ASP A 153 -30.36 -22.83 7.11
CA ASP A 153 -30.50 -21.55 6.42
C ASP A 153 -29.14 -21.01 5.93
N ALA A 154 -28.26 -21.93 5.51
CA ALA A 154 -26.84 -21.68 5.27
C ALA A 154 -26.55 -21.19 3.85
N GLY A 155 -27.56 -21.16 2.97
CA GLY A 155 -27.50 -20.39 1.75
C GLY A 155 -27.50 -21.13 0.43
N ARG A 156 -26.74 -20.59 -0.54
CA ARG A 156 -26.66 -21.10 -1.91
C ARG A 156 -25.25 -21.61 -2.18
N ALA A 157 -25.15 -22.77 -2.80
CA ALA A 157 -23.90 -23.35 -3.28
C ALA A 157 -24.09 -23.78 -4.74
N ALA A 158 -23.06 -23.59 -5.56
CA ALA A 158 -22.97 -24.24 -6.85
C ALA A 158 -22.38 -25.64 -6.64
N MET A 159 -22.92 -26.66 -7.32
CA MET A 159 -22.44 -28.03 -7.22
C MET A 159 -22.23 -28.64 -8.60
N VAL A 160 -21.18 -29.44 -8.74
CA VAL A 160 -20.88 -30.22 -9.94
C VAL A 160 -21.03 -31.70 -9.61
N LEU A 161 -21.86 -32.39 -10.38
CA LEU A 161 -22.10 -33.83 -10.21
C LEU A 161 -21.03 -34.64 -10.91
N GLY A 162 -20.36 -35.52 -10.17
CA GLY A 162 -19.59 -36.62 -10.72
C GLY A 162 -20.52 -37.52 -11.52
N GLY A 163 -20.24 -37.70 -12.81
CA GLY A 163 -21.12 -38.46 -13.68
C GLY A 163 -21.27 -39.91 -13.20
N SER A 164 -22.48 -40.29 -12.80
CA SER A 164 -22.87 -41.69 -12.71
C SER A 164 -22.93 -42.25 -14.12
N GLY A 165 -21.92 -43.01 -14.54
CA GLY A 165 -22.01 -43.84 -15.73
C GLY A 165 -23.04 -44.94 -15.56
N SER A 166 -24.33 -44.63 -15.69
CA SER A 166 -25.39 -45.59 -16.06
C SER A 166 -26.71 -44.84 -16.30
N GLY A 167 -27.17 -44.84 -17.55
CA GLY A 167 -28.42 -44.24 -17.98
C GLY A 167 -28.44 -44.03 -19.49
N GLY A 168 -28.55 -45.13 -20.23
CA GLY A 168 -28.57 -45.15 -21.70
C GLY A 168 -29.57 -44.17 -22.30
N GLY A 169 -29.06 -43.32 -23.19
CA GLY A 169 -29.83 -42.39 -24.00
C GLY A 169 -28.94 -41.88 -25.10
N SER A 170 -28.81 -42.65 -26.19
CA SER A 170 -28.21 -42.22 -27.44
C SER A 170 -29.04 -41.07 -28.00
N GLY A 171 -28.69 -39.84 -27.60
CA GLY A 171 -29.23 -38.61 -28.13
C GLY A 171 -28.06 -37.68 -28.40
N SER A 172 -27.51 -37.76 -29.60
CA SER A 172 -26.47 -36.86 -30.09
C SER A 172 -26.97 -35.41 -29.99
N PRO A 173 -26.35 -34.49 -29.22
CA PRO A 173 -26.68 -33.08 -29.34
C PRO A 173 -25.97 -32.55 -30.59
N SER A 174 -26.68 -32.56 -31.72
CA SER A 174 -26.34 -31.73 -32.87
C SER A 174 -26.53 -30.26 -32.45
N GLY A 175 -25.45 -29.64 -31.97
CA GLY A 175 -25.40 -28.23 -31.63
C GLY A 175 -24.09 -27.65 -32.13
N THR A 176 -24.13 -27.00 -33.29
CA THR A 176 -23.02 -26.22 -33.86
C THR A 176 -22.73 -25.00 -32.98
N GLY A 177 -22.02 -25.20 -31.88
CA GLY A 177 -21.37 -24.14 -31.11
C GLY A 177 -19.95 -23.96 -31.60
N ARG A 178 -19.75 -23.11 -32.61
CA ARG A 178 -18.42 -22.70 -33.05
C ARG A 178 -17.76 -21.95 -31.89
N VAL A 179 -16.83 -22.59 -31.20
CA VAL A 179 -15.90 -21.91 -30.28
C VAL A 179 -15.04 -20.96 -31.13
N PRO A 180 -14.98 -19.65 -30.82
CA PRO A 180 -13.97 -18.79 -31.43
C PRO A 180 -12.59 -19.32 -31.04
N GLY A 181 -11.71 -19.54 -32.02
CA GLY A 181 -10.35 -20.00 -31.78
C GLY A 181 -9.58 -19.06 -30.84
N PRO A 182 -8.56 -19.56 -30.12
CA PRO A 182 -7.83 -18.74 -29.16
C PRO A 182 -7.22 -17.53 -29.85
N ALA A 183 -7.49 -16.34 -29.31
CA ALA A 183 -6.74 -15.14 -29.66
C ALA A 183 -5.27 -15.41 -29.34
N ARG A 184 -4.41 -15.22 -30.35
CA ARG A 184 -2.96 -15.40 -30.20
C ARG A 184 -2.46 -14.54 -29.03
N PRO A 185 -1.50 -15.03 -28.22
CA PRO A 185 -0.85 -14.19 -27.23
C PRO A 185 -0.23 -12.99 -27.95
N VAL A 186 -0.54 -11.79 -27.45
CA VAL A 186 0.07 -10.56 -27.91
C VAL A 186 1.53 -10.65 -27.49
N GLU A 187 2.43 -10.82 -28.44
CA GLU A 187 3.86 -10.69 -28.21
C GLU A 187 4.11 -9.29 -27.64
N ALA A 188 4.58 -9.25 -26.40
CA ALA A 188 5.10 -8.03 -25.80
C ALA A 188 6.27 -7.56 -26.67
N GLN A 189 6.07 -6.47 -27.42
CA GLN A 189 7.17 -5.78 -28.08
C GLN A 189 8.12 -5.29 -27.00
N ALA A 190 9.28 -5.93 -26.93
CA ALA A 190 10.45 -5.42 -26.23
C ALA A 190 10.82 -4.07 -26.85
N THR A 191 10.58 -3.00 -26.09
CA THR A 191 11.16 -1.69 -26.36
C THR A 191 12.64 -1.75 -25.98
N ALA A 192 13.50 -1.86 -26.99
CA ALA A 192 14.95 -1.71 -26.84
C ALA A 192 15.45 -0.66 -27.85
N GLY A 193 16.05 0.41 -27.31
CA GLY A 193 16.84 1.43 -28.03
C GLY A 193 16.00 2.51 -28.72
N GLY A 194 16.16 3.82 -28.51
CA GLY A 194 17.26 4.59 -27.93
C GLY A 194 17.50 5.81 -28.81
N VAL A 195 17.44 7.02 -28.22
CA VAL A 195 18.38 8.16 -28.30
C VAL A 195 18.08 9.05 -27.11
#